data_AF-A0A0G0RI98-F1
#
_entry.id   AF-A0A0G0RI98-F1
#
_cell.length_a   1.000
_cell.length_b   1.000
_cell.length_c   1.000
_cell.angle_alpha   90.00
_cell.angle_beta   90.00
_cell.angle_gamma   90.00
#
_symmetry.space_group_name_H-M   'P 1'
#
loop_
_entity.id
_entity.type
_entity.pdbx_description
1 polymer ?
#
loop_
_entity_poly.entity_id
_entity_poly.type
_entity_poly.pdbx_seq_one_letter_code
_entity_poly.pdbx_strand_id
1 'polypeptide(L)' 'MLSKALLAELKLILKEEFNLEFNDDEVAKLARNLVGYFSLLAKIHYRNQENEANHA' A
#
# COMPACT_ATOMS: atom_id res chain seq x y z
N MET A 1 9.25 2.94 -7.43
CA MET A 1 9.20 4.38 -7.07
C MET A 1 7.76 4.84 -7.24
N LEU A 2 7.19 5.54 -6.27
CA LEU A 2 5.83 6.07 -6.39
C LEU A 2 5.84 7.31 -7.29
N SER A 3 4.87 7.43 -8.20
CA SER A 3 4.78 8.58 -9.10
C SER A 3 4.18 9.79 -8.38
N LYS A 4 4.54 11.01 -8.83
CA LYS A 4 3.96 12.25 -8.29
C LYS A 4 2.44 12.32 -8.51
N ALA A 5 1.96 11.82 -9.65
CA ALA A 5 0.53 11.77 -9.97
C ALA A 5 -0.23 10.89 -8.97
N LEU A 6 0.29 9.70 -8.66
CA LEU A 6 -0.30 8.81 -7.65
C LEU A 6 -0.35 9.45 -6.26
N LEU A 7 0.71 10.16 -5.87
CA LEU A 7 0.71 10.87 -4.57
C LEU A 7 -0.31 12.02 -4.55
N ALA A 8 -0.50 12.73 -5.65
CA ALA A 8 -1.51 13.78 -5.76
C ALA A 8 -2.94 13.21 -5.66
N GLU A 9 -3.22 12.11 -6.36
CA GLU A 9 -4.51 11.42 -6.30
C GLU A 9 -4.79 10.89 -4.88
N LEU A 10 -3.81 10.24 -4.26
CA LEU A 10 -3.96 9.75 -2.89
C LEU A 10 -4.23 10.89 -1.90
N LYS A 11 -3.53 12.02 -2.05
CA LYS A 11 -3.77 13.22 -1.23
C LYS A 11 -5.20 13.74 -1.38
N LEU A 12 -5.73 13.74 -2.61
CA LEU A 12 -7.10 14.14 -2.89
C LEU A 12 -8.11 13.21 -2.22
N ILE A 13 -7.94 11.89 -2.38
CA ILE A 13 -8.80 10.87 -1.75
C ILE A 13 -8.83 11.02 -0.23
N LEU A 14 -7.66 11.16 0.41
CA LEU A 14 -7.56 11.34 1.86
C LEU A 14 -8.30 12.58 2.35
N LYS A 15 -8.28 13.66 1.56
CA LYS A 15 -9.01 14.89 1.88
C LYS A 15 -10.51 14.73 1.67
N GLU A 16 -10.93 14.23 0.52
CA GLU A 16 -12.35 14.23 0.12
C GLU A 16 -13.15 13.14 0.83
N GLU A 17 -12.61 11.94 0.96
CA GLU A 17 -13.35 10.79 1.49
C GLU A 17 -13.15 10.62 3.01
N PHE A 18 -12.01 11.06 3.54
CA PHE A 18 -11.64 10.85 4.93
C PHE A 18 -11.50 12.14 5.74
N ASN A 19 -11.60 13.31 5.10
CA ASN A 19 -11.38 14.63 5.73
C ASN A 19 -10.03 14.73 6.45
N LEU A 20 -9.00 14.06 5.91
CA LEU A 20 -7.63 14.06 6.43
C LEU A 20 -6.74 14.93 5.55
N GLU A 21 -6.18 15.99 6.12
CA GLU A 21 -5.20 16.83 5.45
C GLU A 21 -3.78 16.40 5.81
N PHE A 22 -3.04 15.93 4.80
CA PHE A 22 -1.63 15.56 4.90
C PHE A 22 -0.78 16.45 3.99
N ASN A 23 0.47 16.71 4.39
CA ASN A 23 1.47 17.28 3.50
C ASN A 23 2.07 16.21 2.56
N ASP A 24 2.85 16.65 1.58
CA ASP A 24 3.37 15.76 0.53
C ASP A 24 4.29 14.65 1.09
N ASP A 25 5.07 14.95 2.12
CA ASP A 25 5.96 13.98 2.77
C ASP A 25 5.17 12.92 3.53
N GLU A 26 4.10 13.33 4.21
CA GLU A 26 3.19 12.44 4.93
C GLU A 26 2.44 11.51 3.97
N VAL A 27 1.91 12.04 2.86
CA VAL A 27 1.26 11.23 1.83
C VAL A 27 2.26 10.24 1.22
N ALA A 28 3.49 10.67 0.94
CA ALA A 28 4.55 9.79 0.43
C ALA A 28 4.94 8.69 1.43
N LYS A 29 4.92 8.98 2.73
CA LYS A 29 5.18 7.99 3.79
C LYS A 29 4.03 6.99 3.90
N LEU A 30 2.79 7.46 3.90
CA LEU A 30 1.61 6.62 3.94
C LEU A 30 1.56 5.67 2.74
N ALA A 31 1.75 6.20 1.52
CA ALA A 31 1.75 5.40 0.29
C ALA A 31 2.83 4.30 0.31
N ARG A 32 4.03 4.61 0.80
CA ARG A 32 5.10 3.61 0.97
C ARG A 32 4.71 2.52 1.95
N ASN A 33 4.09 2.88 3.07
CA ASN A 33 3.62 1.93 4.06
C ASN A 33 2.53 1.01 3.50
N LEU A 34 1.58 1.54 2.73
CA LEU A 34 0.53 0.76 2.07
C LEU A 34 1.13 -0.27 1.10
N VAL A 35 2.03 0.16 0.21
CA VAL A 35 2.71 -0.75 -0.73
C VAL A 35 3.50 -1.82 0.03
N GLY A 36 4.20 -1.45 1.10
CA GLY A 36 4.93 -2.40 1.94
C GLY A 36 4.02 -3.44 2.59
N TYR A 37 2.87 -3.00 3.13
CA TYR A 37 1.89 -3.88 3.73
C TYR A 37 1.32 -4.89 2.74
N PHE A 38 0.86 -4.44 1.55
CA PHE A 38 0.37 -5.35 0.51
C PHE A 38 1.46 -6.30 -0.01
N SER A 39 2.70 -5.83 -0.11
CA SER A 39 3.84 -6.69 -0.50
C SER A 39 4.09 -7.79 0.54
N LEU A 40 3.95 -7.48 1.83
CA LEU A 40 4.07 -8.47 2.90
C LEU A 40 2.93 -9.49 2.83
N LEU A 41 1.69 -9.04 2.66
CA LEU A 41 0.54 -9.92 2.51
C LEU A 41 0.69 -10.86 1.30
N ALA A 42 1.15 -10.35 0.16
CA ALA A 42 1.42 -11.16 -1.02
C ALA A 42 2.47 -12.26 -0.74
N LYS A 43 3.57 -11.92 -0.06
CA LYS A 43 4.59 -12.91 0.33
C LYS A 43 4.04 -14.00 1.24
N ILE A 44 3.21 -13.63 2.21
CA ILE A 44 2.56 -14.59 3.12
C ILE A 44 1.63 -15.51 2.32
N HIS A 45 0.82 -14.94 1.41
CA HIS A 45 -0.10 -15.69 0.57
C HIS A 45 0.64 -16.72 -0.29
N TYR A 46 1.68 -16.31 -1.02
CA TYR A 46 2.47 -17.23 -1.83
C TYR A 46 3.14 -18.33 -1.00
N ARG A 47 3.72 -17.97 0.15
CA ARG A 47 4.32 -18.96 1.06
C ARG A 47 3.28 -19.99 1.54
N ASN A 48 2.07 -19.56 1.85
CA ASN A 48 1.01 -20.47 2.29
C ASN A 48 0.57 -21.40 1.14
N GLN A 49 0.45 -20.89 -0.09
CA GLN A 49 0.14 -21.70 -1.27
C GLN A 49 1.23 -22.75 -1.56
N GLU A 50 2.51 -22.39 -1.47
CA GLU A 50 3.62 -23.34 -1.63
C GLU A 50 3.60 -24.42 -0.55
N ASN A 51 3.29 -24.06 0.70
CA ASN A 51 3.19 -25.03 1.79
C ASN A 51 2.01 -25.99 1.62
N GLU A 52 0.86 -25.50 1.14
CA GLU A 52 -0.29 -26.35 0.83
C GLU A 52 -0.01 -27.30 -0.34
N ALA A 53 0.68 -26.83 -1.38
CA ALA A 53 1.05 -27.66 -2.53
C ALA A 53 2.09 -28.75 -2.21
N ASN A 54 2.97 -28.52 -1.23
CA ASN A 54 4.00 -29.49 -0.82
C ASN A 54 3.52 -30.55 0.18
N HIS A 55 2.31 -30.37 0.74
CA HIS A 55 1.68 -31.31 1.67
C HIS A 55 0.43 -32.02 1.10
N ALA A 56 0.12 -31.79 -0.17
CA ALA A 56 -0.89 -32.50 -0.96
C ALA A 56 -0.26 -33.63 -1.79
#